data_AF-D0RRJ4-F1
#
_entry.id   AF-D0RRJ4-F1
#
_cell.length_a   1.000
_cell.length_b   1.000
_cell.length_c   1.000
_cell.angle_alpha   90.00
_cell.angle_beta   90.00
_cell.angle_gamma   90.00
#
_symmetry.space_group_name_H-M   'P 1'
#
loop_
_entity.id
_entity.type
_entity.pdbx_description
1 polymer ?
#
loop_
_entity_poly.entity_id
_entity_poly.type
_entity_poly.pdbx_seq_one_letter_code
_entity_poly.pdbx_strand_id
1 'polypeptide(L)' 'MKEAKIKYFHGSFEVESEGDFVICAVSGKKILLKDLKYWNVDLQEPYFSPIEVSQKYQND' A
#
# COMPACT_ATOMS: atom_id res chain seq x y z
N MET A 1 13.21 -0.40 -11.56
CA MET A 1 12.13 -0.52 -10.57
C MET A 1 12.72 -0.25 -9.21
N LYS A 2 12.42 0.92 -8.64
CA LYS A 2 12.83 1.31 -7.28
C LYS A 2 11.62 1.28 -6.35
N GLU A 3 11.85 0.94 -5.08
CA GLU A 3 10.81 1.09 -4.05
C GLU A 3 10.62 2.59 -3.76
N ALA A 4 9.41 3.08 -3.93
CA ALA A 4 9.02 4.43 -3.55
C ALA A 4 8.72 4.44 -2.05
N LYS A 5 9.17 5.48 -1.34
CA LYS A 5 8.63 5.77 -0.01
C LYS A 5 7.49 6.74 -0.20
N ILE A 6 6.31 6.33 0.24
CA ILE A 6 5.11 7.16 0.17
C ILE A 6 4.53 7.25 1.57
N LYS A 7 4.12 8.47 1.91
CA LYS A 7 3.32 8.76 3.07
C LYS A 7 1.86 8.83 2.68
N TYR A 8 1.03 8.02 3.32
CA TYR A 8 -0.38 7.91 3.01
C TYR A 8 -1.18 8.95 3.81
N PHE A 9 -2.16 9.57 3.18
CA PHE A 9 -3.10 10.51 3.80
C PHE A 9 -4.54 10.10 3.50
N HIS A 10 -5.49 10.73 4.19
CA HIS A 10 -6.92 10.52 3.97
C HIS A 10 -7.35 11.05 2.60
N GLY A 11 -7.19 10.23 1.56
CA GLY A 11 -7.59 10.52 0.18
C GLY A 11 -6.47 10.94 -0.76
N SER A 12 -5.24 11.07 -0.27
CA SER A 12 -4.05 11.37 -1.08
C SER A 12 -2.82 10.69 -0.51
N PHE A 13 -1.71 10.72 -1.23
CA PHE A 13 -0.44 10.20 -0.74
C PHE A 13 0.69 11.11 -1.24
N GLU A 14 1.75 11.23 -0.45
CA GLU A 14 2.92 12.06 -0.76
C GLU A 14 4.15 11.17 -0.97
N VAL A 15 4.87 11.39 -2.06
CA VAL A 15 6.07 10.59 -2.37
C VAL A 15 7.27 11.21 -1.67
N GLU A 16 7.69 10.62 -0.55
CA GLU A 16 8.90 11.01 0.18
C GLU A 16 10.18 10.53 -0.52
N SER A 17 10.12 9.46 -1.31
CA SER A 17 11.25 9.01 -2.13
C SER A 17 10.76 8.47 -3.47
N GLU A 18 11.37 8.98 -4.54
CA GLU A 18 11.07 8.58 -5.91
C GLU A 18 11.28 7.08 -6.12
N GLY A 19 10.23 6.41 -6.61
CA GLY A 19 10.26 5.02 -7.01
C GLY A 19 9.09 4.68 -7.92
N ASP A 20 9.00 3.42 -8.32
CA ASP A 20 7.99 2.94 -9.27
C ASP A 20 6.89 2.11 -8.59
N PHE A 21 7.21 1.53 -7.43
CA PHE A 21 6.36 0.58 -6.73
C PHE A 21 6.53 0.70 -5.21
N VAL A 22 5.53 0.23 -4.46
CA VAL A 22 5.59 -0.01 -3.01
C VAL A 22 5.41 -1.48 -2.71
N ILE A 23 5.82 -1.91 -1.53
CA ILE A 23 5.65 -3.29 -1.08
C ILE A 23 4.39 -3.39 -0.23
N CYS A 24 3.49 -4.31 -0.58
CA CYS A 24 2.33 -4.65 0.22
C CYS A 24 2.78 -5.09 1.63
N ALA A 25 2.24 -4.46 2.67
CA ALA A 25 2.60 -4.81 4.04
C ALA A 25 2.09 -6.21 4.46
N VAL A 26 1.06 -6.72 3.79
CA VAL A 26 0.45 -8.03 4.09
C VAL A 26 1.14 -9.15 3.31
N SER A 27 1.12 -9.10 1.97
CA SER A 27 1.69 -10.18 1.14
C SER A 27 3.14 -9.99 0.72
N GLY A 28 3.76 -8.82 0.95
CA GLY A 28 5.09 -8.51 0.42
C GLY A 28 5.16 -8.35 -1.11
N LYS A 29 4.02 -8.26 -1.79
CA LYS A 29 3.94 -8.08 -3.24
C LYS A 29 4.30 -6.65 -3.65
N LYS A 30 4.89 -6.50 -4.84
CA LYS A 30 5.15 -5.19 -5.45
C LYS A 30 3.85 -4.62 -6.03
N ILE A 31 3.44 -3.46 -5.54
CA ILE A 31 2.30 -2.66 -6.02
C ILE A 31 2.88 -1.47 -6.78
N LEU A 32 2.65 -1.37 -8.08
CA LEU A 32 3.06 -0.19 -8.84
C LEU A 32 2.28 1.03 -8.32
N LEU A 33 2.91 2.20 -8.28
CA LEU A 33 2.26 3.44 -7.83
C LEU A 33 0.94 3.73 -8.56
N LYS A 34 0.91 3.42 -9.85
CA LYS A 34 -0.26 3.54 -10.73
C LYS A 34 -1.39 2.53 -10.42
N ASP A 35 -1.06 1.42 -9.78
CA ASP A 35 -2.00 0.38 -9.37
C ASP A 35 -2.36 0.47 -7.87
N LEU A 36 -1.71 1.38 -7.13
CA LEU A 36 -1.95 1.63 -5.71
C LEU A 36 -3.33 2.29 -5.51
N LYS A 37 -4.32 1.46 -5.15
CA LYS A 37 -5.70 1.90 -4.91
C LYS A 37 -6.15 1.74 -3.46
N TYR A 38 -5.45 0.91 -2.68
CA TYR A 38 -5.84 0.55 -1.33
C TYR A 38 -4.64 0.75 -0.39
N TRP A 39 -4.84 1.55 0.64
CA TRP A 39 -3.85 1.80 1.68
C TRP A 39 -4.53 2.15 3.00
N ASN A 40 -3.81 1.96 4.10
CA ASN A 40 -4.21 2.39 5.43
C ASN A 40 -3.41 3.62 5.84
N VAL A 41 -4.10 4.69 6.23
CA VAL A 41 -3.49 5.94 6.66
C VAL A 41 -2.95 5.83 8.09
N ASP A 42 -3.67 5.17 8.99
CA ASP A 42 -3.25 4.97 10.38
C ASP A 42 -2.02 4.06 10.49
N LEU A 43 -1.98 3.01 9.68
CA LEU A 43 -0.86 2.04 9.67
C LEU A 43 0.25 2.40 8.67
N GLN A 44 0.01 3.35 7.77
CA GLN A 44 0.91 3.69 6.66
C GLN A 44 1.26 2.47 5.78
N GLU A 45 0.29 1.58 5.58
CA GLU A 45 0.47 0.29 4.89
C GLU A 45 -0.29 0.26 3.56
N PRO A 46 0.38 0.02 2.42
CA PRO A 46 -0.30 -0.25 1.16
C PRO A 46 -0.76 -1.71 1.08
N TYR A 47 -1.89 -1.93 0.39
CA TYR A 47 -2.45 -3.25 0.14
C TYR A 47 -2.61 -3.51 -1.35
N PHE A 48 -2.22 -4.70 -1.81
CA PHE A 48 -2.27 -5.06 -3.22
C PHE A 48 -3.68 -5.40 -3.68
N SER A 49 -4.52 -5.94 -2.79
CA SER A 49 -5.93 -6.21 -3.10
C SER A 49 -6.84 -6.09 -1.88
N PRO A 50 -8.14 -5.78 -2.10
CA PRO A 50 -9.16 -5.78 -1.05
C PRO A 50 -9.36 -7.17 -0.42
N ILE A 51 -8.91 -8.23 -1.09
CA ILE A 51 -8.93 -9.61 -0.61
C ILE A 51 -8.00 -9.77 0.61
N GLU A 52 -6.86 -9.07 0.65
CA GLU A 52 -5.94 -9.10 1.79
C GLU A 52 -6.51 -8.36 3.01
N VAL A 53 -7.24 -7.27 2.77
CA VAL A 53 -8.01 -6.58 3.81
C VAL A 53 -9.09 -7.52 4.35
N SER A 54 -9.81 -8.22 3.47
CA SER A 54 -10.81 -9.21 3.86
C SER A 54 -10.22 -10.39 4.62
N GLN A 55 -9.00 -10.85 4.30
CA GLN A 55 -8.32 -11.90 5.07
C GLN A 55 -7.93 -11.46 6.49
N LYS A 56 -7.60 -10.17 6.71
CA LYS A 56 -7.37 -9.65 8.07
C LYS A 56 -8.64 -9.64 8.92
N TYR A 57 -9.80 -9.40 8.32
CA TYR A 57 -11.09 -9.35 9.04
C TYR A 57 -11.75 -10.72 9.24
N GLN A 58 -11.39 -11.76 8.47
CA GLN A 58 -12.06 -13.06 8.55
C GLN A 58 -11.49 -14.00 9.62
N ASN A 59 -10.53 -13.53 10.42
CA ASN A 59 -9.91 -14.32 11.48
C ASN A 59 -10.15 -13.74 12.89
N ASP A 60 -11.14 -12.85 13.04
CA ASP A 60 -11.71 -12.44 14.33
C ASP A 60 -12.99 -13.23 14.62
#